data_AF-A0A2N9W448-F1
#
_entry.id   AF-A0A2N9W448-F1
#
_cell.length_a   1.000
_cell.length_b   1.000
_cell.length_c   1.000
_cell.angle_alpha   90.00
_cell.angle_beta   90.00
_cell.angle_gamma   90.00
#
_symmetry.space_group_name_H-M   'P 1'
#
loop_
_entity.id
_entity.type
_entity.pdbx_description
1 polymer ?
#
loop_
_entity_poly.entity_id
_entity_poly.type
_entity_poly.pdbx_seq_one_letter_code
_entity_poly.pdbx_strand_id
1 'polypeptide(L)'
;MRLVSEAIMLAHDDRRIELRPSLRAAYILEQKHGYDKLARGVFDCNLGIVYDIAALGSTDEIAVREFLNDMIERDGAQVIENLAPALYEFLILSFGLNHEPKPMKSKSTVTTSGPELSLEERFNQLFAHATGWLHWTPETVWNSTPAEIMLARDAHIELLHNIHSGSDTADKPSAPYDPLEEISPEEVSAGIAKLRAKHGSVARVK
;
A
#
# COMPACT_ATOMS: atom_id res chain seq x y z
N MET A 1 -16.68 -1.11 1.53
CA MET A 1 -16.36 -2.40 2.16
C MET A 1 -14.91 -2.30 2.62
N ARG A 2 -14.65 -2.25 3.93
CA ARG A 2 -13.28 -2.22 4.50
C ARG A 2 -12.92 -3.63 4.91
N LEU A 3 -11.71 -4.07 4.60
CA LEU A 3 -11.33 -5.48 4.73
C LEU A 3 -10.46 -5.76 5.97
N VAL A 4 -9.81 -4.75 6.60
CA VAL A 4 -8.72 -5.07 7.56
C VAL A 4 -8.60 -4.18 8.81
N SER A 5 -8.98 -2.90 8.85
CA SER A 5 -8.80 -2.14 10.11
C SER A 5 -10.03 -2.20 11.01
N GLU A 6 -10.06 -3.16 11.93
CA GLU A 6 -10.83 -2.98 13.16
C GLU A 6 -10.35 -1.70 13.86
N ALA A 7 -11.27 -1.03 14.53
CA ALA A 7 -10.94 0.19 15.25
C ALA A 7 -10.21 -0.17 16.54
N ILE A 8 -9.13 0.55 16.85
CA ILE A 8 -8.36 0.34 18.08
C ILE A 8 -9.04 1.12 19.19
N MET A 9 -9.29 0.48 20.33
CA MET A 9 -9.95 1.14 21.46
C MET A 9 -8.93 1.51 22.53
N LEU A 10 -8.81 2.81 22.83
CA LEU A 10 -8.26 3.23 24.12
C LEU A 10 -9.36 3.07 25.16
N ALA A 11 -9.07 2.37 26.25
CA ALA A 11 -10.03 2.14 27.31
C ALA A 11 -9.43 2.49 28.66
N HIS A 12 -10.22 3.17 29.47
CA HIS A 12 -9.92 3.46 30.85
C HIS A 12 -11.24 3.60 31.61
N ASP A 13 -11.44 2.74 32.61
CA ASP A 13 -12.71 2.55 33.31
C ASP A 13 -13.91 2.35 32.36
N ASP A 14 -14.90 3.23 32.44
CA ASP A 14 -16.13 3.24 31.65
C ASP A 14 -16.00 4.06 30.35
N ARG A 15 -14.86 4.72 30.14
CA ARG A 15 -14.61 5.55 28.96
C ARG A 15 -13.80 4.83 27.90
N ARG A 16 -14.15 5.13 26.65
CA ARG A 16 -13.50 4.54 25.48
C ARG A 16 -13.35 5.57 24.38
N ILE A 17 -12.19 5.58 23.75
CA ILE A 17 -11.91 6.37 22.55
C ILE A 17 -11.57 5.41 21.42
N GLU A 18 -12.24 5.58 20.29
CA GLU A 18 -11.98 4.83 19.06
C GLU A 18 -10.86 5.52 18.26
N LEU A 19 -9.80 4.77 17.94
CA LEU A 19 -8.73 5.18 17.05
C LEU A 19 -8.83 4.45 15.72
N ARG A 20 -8.70 5.21 14.63
CA ARG A 20 -8.76 4.72 13.25
C ARG A 20 -7.42 4.88 12.56
N PRO A 21 -6.66 3.79 12.40
CA PRO A 21 -5.45 3.78 11.60
C PRO A 21 -5.72 4.27 10.17
N SER A 22 -4.82 5.09 9.63
CA SER A 22 -4.96 5.61 8.27
C SER A 22 -3.63 6.10 7.71
N LEU A 23 -3.52 6.13 6.37
CA LEU A 23 -2.38 6.70 5.67
C LEU A 23 -2.20 8.18 6.03
N ARG A 24 -3.30 8.94 6.20
CA ARG A 24 -3.24 10.35 6.62
C ARG A 24 -2.62 10.50 8.00
N ALA A 25 -3.04 9.69 8.97
CA ALA A 25 -2.50 9.74 10.32
C ALA A 25 -0.99 9.48 10.30
N ALA A 26 -0.54 8.43 9.59
CA ALA A 26 0.89 8.14 9.45
C ALA A 26 1.66 9.28 8.79
N TYR A 27 1.15 9.85 7.70
CA TYR A 27 1.79 10.95 6.99
C TYR A 27 1.97 12.19 7.89
N ILE A 28 0.92 12.60 8.60
CA ILE A 28 0.96 13.78 9.48
C ILE A 28 1.89 13.53 10.68
N LEU A 29 1.80 12.35 11.30
CA LEU A 29 2.65 11.99 12.44
C LEU A 29 4.13 11.93 12.04
N GLU A 30 4.44 11.37 10.87
CA GLU A 30 5.80 11.32 10.32
C GLU A 30 6.35 12.73 10.09
N GLN A 31 5.58 13.62 9.44
CA GLN A 31 5.99 14.99 9.20
C GLN A 31 6.19 15.78 10.51
N LYS A 32 5.38 15.51 11.54
CA LYS A 32 5.44 16.24 12.81
C LYS A 32 6.60 15.77 13.69
N HIS A 33 6.84 14.46 13.77
CA HIS A 33 7.74 13.87 14.77
C HIS A 33 8.85 13.01 14.17
N GLY A 34 8.59 12.34 13.07
CA GLY A 34 9.38 11.22 12.55
C GLY A 34 9.14 9.93 13.34
N TYR A 35 9.11 8.80 12.66
CA TYR A 35 8.73 7.49 13.21
C TYR A 35 9.57 7.09 14.43
N ASP A 36 10.89 7.28 14.37
CA ASP A 36 11.77 6.89 15.48
C ASP A 36 11.45 7.61 16.79
N LYS A 37 11.05 8.88 16.71
CA LYS A 37 10.63 9.66 17.88
C LYS A 37 9.25 9.26 18.35
N LEU A 38 8.34 8.90 17.45
CA LEU A 38 7.02 8.37 17.82
C LEU A 38 7.15 7.06 18.59
N ALA A 39 7.91 6.10 18.05
CA ALA A 39 8.08 4.79 18.66
C ALA A 39 8.73 4.89 20.05
N ARG A 40 9.74 5.76 20.21
CA ARG A 40 10.32 6.07 21.53
C ARG A 40 9.37 6.84 22.42
N GLY A 41 8.65 7.82 21.89
CA GLY A 41 7.70 8.63 22.65
C GLY A 41 6.55 7.84 23.24
N VAL A 42 6.08 6.79 22.55
CA VAL A 42 5.10 5.85 23.10
C VAL A 42 5.73 5.01 24.23
N PHE A 43 6.98 4.56 24.08
CA PHE A 43 7.70 3.83 25.13
C PHE A 43 7.89 4.67 26.39
N ASP A 44 8.35 5.91 26.21
CA ASP A 44 8.67 6.85 27.27
C ASP A 44 7.42 7.56 27.83
N CYS A 45 6.22 7.20 27.35
CA CYS A 45 4.94 7.84 27.71
C CYS A 45 4.95 9.37 27.60
N ASN A 46 5.54 9.88 26.52
CA ASN A 46 5.54 11.31 26.23
C ASN A 46 4.11 11.80 25.96
N LEU A 47 3.56 12.59 26.89
CA LEU A 47 2.19 13.11 26.84
C LEU A 47 1.82 13.78 25.52
N GLY A 48 2.74 14.58 24.96
CA GLY A 48 2.49 15.28 23.70
C GLY A 48 2.35 14.31 22.53
N ILE A 49 3.20 13.28 22.47
CA ILE A 49 3.14 12.24 21.43
C ILE A 49 1.89 11.37 21.61
N VAL A 50 1.58 10.96 22.84
CA VAL A 50 0.36 10.20 23.16
C VAL A 50 -0.89 10.97 22.72
N TYR A 51 -0.97 12.25 23.09
CA TYR A 51 -2.06 13.13 22.67
C TYR A 51 -2.14 13.24 21.15
N ASP A 52 -1.03 13.51 20.47
CA ASP A 52 -1.01 13.68 19.02
C ASP A 52 -1.46 12.42 18.27
N ILE A 53 -1.02 11.24 18.73
CA ILE A 53 -1.46 9.96 18.16
C ILE A 53 -2.97 9.77 18.38
N ALA A 54 -3.45 9.95 19.61
CA ALA A 54 -4.85 9.75 19.94
C ALA A 54 -5.77 10.77 19.22
N ALA A 55 -5.35 12.03 19.12
CA ALA A 55 -6.09 13.09 18.43
C ALA A 55 -6.19 12.84 16.92
N LEU A 56 -5.11 12.36 16.28
CA LEU A 56 -5.13 12.03 14.85
C LEU A 56 -5.84 10.72 14.52
N GLY A 57 -5.86 9.77 15.46
CA GLY A 57 -6.59 8.52 15.33
C GLY A 57 -8.09 8.67 15.60
N SER A 58 -8.47 9.61 16.47
CA SER A 58 -9.86 9.84 16.85
C SER A 58 -10.59 10.75 15.87
N THR A 59 -11.92 10.66 15.86
CA THR A 59 -12.79 11.63 15.17
C THR A 59 -13.15 12.85 16.03
N ASP A 60 -12.89 12.76 17.34
CA ASP A 60 -13.19 13.79 18.33
C ASP A 60 -11.94 14.07 19.18
N GLU A 61 -11.26 15.18 18.87
CA GLU A 61 -10.06 15.64 19.58
C GLU A 61 -10.40 16.14 21.00
N ILE A 62 -11.59 16.71 21.20
CA ILE A 62 -12.00 17.23 22.51
C ILE A 62 -12.21 16.05 23.46
N ALA A 63 -12.89 15.00 23.01
CA ALA A 63 -13.08 13.77 23.77
C ALA A 63 -11.74 13.10 24.14
N VAL A 64 -10.75 13.10 23.23
CA VAL A 64 -9.39 12.60 23.54
C VAL A 64 -8.75 13.39 24.66
N ARG A 65 -8.82 14.72 24.59
CA ARG A 65 -8.24 15.60 25.62
C ARG A 65 -8.87 15.35 26.99
N GLU A 66 -10.20 15.32 27.03
CA GLU A 66 -10.96 15.05 28.26
C GLU A 66 -10.67 13.64 28.81
N PHE A 67 -10.56 12.65 27.93
CA PHE A 67 -10.19 11.28 28.31
C PHE A 67 -8.81 11.21 28.96
N LEU A 68 -7.80 11.84 28.37
CA LEU A 68 -6.43 11.82 28.91
C LEU A 68 -6.30 12.67 30.18
N ASN A 69 -6.93 13.84 30.24
CA ASN A 69 -6.90 14.68 31.44
C ASN A 69 -7.57 13.98 32.62
N ASP A 70 -8.78 13.45 32.45
CA ASP A 70 -9.50 12.78 33.54
C ASP A 70 -8.75 11.55 34.04
N MET A 71 -8.12 10.80 33.13
CA MET A 71 -7.26 9.65 33.45
C MET A 71 -6.06 10.06 34.33
N ILE A 72 -5.36 11.13 33.94
CA ILE A 72 -4.21 11.64 34.70
C ILE A 72 -4.64 12.22 36.05
N GLU A 73 -5.76 12.95 36.09
CA GLU A 73 -6.27 13.57 37.31
C GLU A 73 -6.69 12.54 38.36
N ARG A 74 -7.23 11.39 37.93
CA ARG A 74 -7.71 10.33 38.82
C ARG A 74 -6.58 9.41 39.29
N ASP A 75 -5.79 8.91 38.36
CA ASP A 75 -4.87 7.79 38.61
C ASP A 75 -3.39 8.17 38.48
N GLY A 76 -3.11 9.44 38.15
CA GLY A 76 -1.77 9.97 37.96
C GLY A 76 -1.20 9.65 36.57
N ALA A 77 -0.10 10.32 36.21
CA ALA A 77 0.47 10.23 34.86
C ALA A 77 0.97 8.81 34.46
N GLN A 78 1.30 7.97 35.44
CA GLN A 78 1.83 6.63 35.19
C GLN A 78 0.84 5.71 34.46
N VAL A 79 -0.47 5.95 34.63
CA VAL A 79 -1.52 5.12 34.03
C VAL A 79 -1.51 5.15 32.50
N ILE A 80 -0.84 6.14 31.90
CA ILE A 80 -0.69 6.30 30.45
C ILE A 80 0.11 5.16 29.84
N GLU A 81 0.99 4.51 30.61
CA GLU A 81 1.71 3.31 30.18
C GLU A 81 0.76 2.20 29.73
N ASN A 82 -0.46 2.15 30.30
CA ASN A 82 -1.48 1.18 29.91
C ASN A 82 -2.01 1.42 28.49
N LEU A 83 -1.84 2.62 27.93
CA LEU A 83 -2.24 2.96 26.56
C LEU A 83 -1.19 2.56 25.53
N ALA A 84 0.07 2.34 25.94
CA ALA A 84 1.19 2.10 25.02
C ALA A 84 0.93 0.94 24.04
N PRO A 85 0.38 -0.22 24.44
CA PRO A 85 0.10 -1.31 23.49
C PRO A 85 -0.84 -0.90 22.35
N ALA A 86 -1.94 -0.22 22.67
CA ALA A 86 -2.92 0.24 21.68
C ALA A 86 -2.34 1.33 20.77
N LEU A 87 -1.53 2.23 21.32
CA LEU A 87 -0.84 3.27 20.53
C LEU A 87 0.22 2.66 19.60
N TYR A 88 0.95 1.62 20.04
CA TYR A 88 1.87 0.90 19.17
C TYR A 88 1.15 0.18 18.04
N GLU A 89 0.03 -0.49 18.34
CA GLU A 89 -0.79 -1.13 17.32
C GLU A 89 -1.27 -0.10 16.28
N PHE A 90 -1.70 1.07 16.74
CA PHE A 90 -2.11 2.17 15.86
C PHE A 90 -0.98 2.61 14.93
N LEU A 91 0.23 2.78 15.46
CA LEU A 91 1.41 3.13 14.65
C LEU A 91 1.74 2.02 13.65
N ILE A 92 1.76 0.76 14.07
CA ILE A 92 2.05 -0.39 13.19
C ILE A 92 1.07 -0.43 12.02
N LEU A 93 -0.23 -0.32 12.29
CA LEU A 93 -1.27 -0.38 11.26
C LEU A 93 -1.23 0.87 10.35
N SER A 94 -1.03 2.06 10.91
CA SER A 94 -1.01 3.30 10.13
C SER A 94 0.23 3.39 9.23
N PHE A 95 1.39 2.90 9.69
CA PHE A 95 2.66 2.93 8.95
C PHE A 95 2.85 1.73 8.01
N GLY A 96 1.95 0.73 8.08
CA GLY A 96 1.98 -0.46 7.24
C GLY A 96 3.06 -1.46 7.62
N LEU A 97 3.48 -1.48 8.89
CA LEU A 97 4.57 -2.33 9.38
C LEU A 97 4.13 -3.77 9.65
N ASN A 98 2.84 -4.05 9.54
CA ASN A 98 2.22 -5.37 9.66
C ASN A 98 2.09 -6.12 8.34
N HIS A 99 2.43 -5.50 7.20
CA HIS A 99 2.27 -6.13 5.90
C HIS A 99 3.59 -6.77 5.45
N GLU A 100 3.67 -8.09 5.56
CA GLU A 100 4.76 -8.84 4.92
C GLU A 100 4.52 -8.87 3.41
N PRO A 101 5.49 -8.43 2.58
CA PRO A 101 5.35 -8.55 1.14
C PRO A 101 5.26 -10.04 0.78
N LYS A 102 4.22 -10.42 0.02
CA LYS A 102 4.19 -11.76 -0.61
C LYS A 102 5.49 -11.93 -1.40
N PRO A 103 6.23 -13.05 -1.22
CA PRO A 103 7.41 -13.30 -2.02
C PRO A 103 6.95 -13.49 -3.47
N MET A 104 7.08 -12.43 -4.28
CA MET A 104 7.09 -12.57 -5.72
C MET A 104 8.25 -13.52 -6.03
N LYS A 105 7.96 -14.66 -6.65
CA LYS A 105 8.96 -15.58 -7.18
C LYS A 105 9.67 -14.91 -8.36
N SER A 106 10.49 -13.89 -8.07
CA SER A 106 11.41 -13.35 -9.05
C SER A 106 12.63 -14.26 -9.10
N LYS A 107 12.82 -14.93 -10.24
CA LYS A 107 14.11 -15.54 -10.57
C LYS A 107 15.07 -14.41 -10.97
N SER A 108 15.48 -13.60 -10.00
CA SER A 108 16.60 -12.68 -10.19
C SER A 108 17.43 -12.66 -8.92
N THR A 109 18.49 -13.46 -8.94
CA THR A 109 19.72 -13.22 -8.19
C THR A 109 20.32 -11.89 -8.63
N VAL A 110 19.84 -10.79 -8.05
CA VAL A 110 20.57 -9.53 -8.02
C VAL A 110 20.41 -8.95 -6.62
N THR A 111 21.43 -9.17 -5.80
CA THR A 111 21.66 -8.43 -4.57
C THR A 111 22.09 -7.01 -4.93
N THR A 112 21.15 -6.20 -5.38
CA THR A 112 21.30 -4.74 -5.37
C THR A 112 20.43 -4.24 -4.23
N SER A 113 21.09 -3.94 -3.11
CA SER A 113 20.55 -3.07 -2.07
C SER A 113 20.23 -1.73 -2.75
N GLY A 114 18.99 -1.56 -3.20
CA GLY A 114 18.51 -0.27 -3.66
C GLY A 114 18.56 0.75 -2.51
N PRO A 115 18.53 2.05 -2.81
CA PRO A 115 18.38 3.06 -1.77
C PRO A 115 17.13 2.74 -0.94
N GLU A 116 17.28 2.74 0.39
CA GLU A 116 16.14 2.63 1.30
C GLU A 116 15.21 3.81 1.02
N LEU A 117 14.02 3.51 0.48
CA LEU A 117 12.98 4.52 0.25
C LEU A 117 12.62 5.17 1.59
N SER A 118 12.58 6.50 1.61
CA SER A 118 12.09 7.22 2.78
C SER A 118 10.61 6.90 3.05
N LEU A 119 10.17 7.10 4.30
CA LEU A 119 8.76 6.91 4.67
C LEU A 119 7.83 7.80 3.84
N GLU A 120 8.24 9.04 3.57
CA GLU A 120 7.51 9.97 2.74
C GLU A 120 7.35 9.47 1.29
N GLU A 121 8.44 9.00 0.67
CA GLU A 121 8.38 8.40 -0.67
C GLU A 121 7.45 7.18 -0.69
N ARG A 122 7.49 6.35 0.35
CA ARG A 122 6.59 5.19 0.47
C ARG A 122 5.13 5.62 0.55
N PHE A 123 4.79 6.63 1.35
CA PHE A 123 3.43 7.14 1.44
C PHE A 123 2.96 7.75 0.11
N ASN A 124 3.83 8.48 -0.58
CA ASN A 124 3.54 9.03 -1.90
C ASN A 124 3.31 7.94 -2.95
N GLN A 125 4.08 6.85 -2.92
CA GLN A 125 3.87 5.69 -3.80
C GLN A 125 2.52 5.02 -3.53
N LEU A 126 2.17 4.78 -2.26
CA LEU A 126 0.86 4.23 -1.89
C LEU A 126 -0.28 5.14 -2.38
N PHE A 127 -0.13 6.44 -2.20
CA PHE A 127 -1.12 7.41 -2.67
C PHE A 127 -1.27 7.40 -4.20
N ALA A 128 -0.15 7.40 -4.92
CA ALA A 128 -0.12 7.35 -6.38
C ALA A 128 -0.71 6.03 -6.93
N HIS A 129 -0.40 4.90 -6.30
CA HIS A 129 -0.98 3.61 -6.69
C HIS A 129 -2.49 3.59 -6.50
N ALA A 130 -2.98 4.06 -5.36
CA ALA A 130 -4.40 4.02 -5.07
C ALA A 130 -5.21 5.00 -5.93
N THR A 131 -4.71 6.21 -6.14
CA THR A 131 -5.39 7.21 -6.99
C THR A 131 -5.26 6.92 -8.48
N GLY A 132 -4.10 6.40 -8.92
CA GLY A 132 -3.82 6.15 -10.33
C GLY A 132 -4.32 4.79 -10.82
N TRP A 133 -3.95 3.70 -10.14
CA TRP A 133 -4.26 2.33 -10.61
C TRP A 133 -5.62 1.87 -10.11
N LEU A 134 -5.91 2.11 -8.82
CA LEU A 134 -7.17 1.68 -8.20
C LEU A 134 -8.31 2.67 -8.43
N HIS A 135 -8.01 3.86 -8.97
CA HIS A 135 -8.97 4.93 -9.24
C HIS A 135 -9.76 5.36 -7.99
N TRP A 136 -9.15 5.24 -6.80
CA TRP A 136 -9.76 5.71 -5.56
C TRP A 136 -9.72 7.23 -5.45
N THR A 137 -10.72 7.82 -4.81
CA THR A 137 -10.70 9.25 -4.51
C THR A 137 -9.60 9.55 -3.50
N PRO A 138 -8.94 10.73 -3.56
CA PRO A 138 -7.94 11.13 -2.57
C PRO A 138 -8.39 10.96 -1.12
N GLU A 139 -9.66 11.27 -0.83
CA GLU A 139 -10.25 11.07 0.49
C GLU A 139 -10.28 9.61 0.92
N THR A 140 -10.66 8.70 0.02
CA THR A 140 -10.68 7.26 0.31
C THR A 140 -9.27 6.76 0.59
N VAL A 141 -8.29 7.17 -0.21
CA VAL A 141 -6.88 6.79 -0.04
C VAL A 141 -6.35 7.25 1.31
N TRP A 142 -6.56 8.52 1.65
CA TRP A 142 -6.10 9.07 2.92
C TRP A 142 -6.73 8.41 4.14
N ASN A 143 -7.97 7.93 4.01
CA ASN A 143 -8.71 7.23 5.06
C ASN A 143 -8.50 5.70 5.03
N SER A 144 -7.65 5.19 4.15
CA SER A 144 -7.30 3.76 4.06
C SER A 144 -5.96 3.50 4.74
N THR A 145 -5.75 2.29 5.23
CA THR A 145 -4.44 1.85 5.73
C THR A 145 -3.51 1.47 4.59
N PRO A 146 -2.17 1.54 4.77
CA PRO A 146 -1.23 0.99 3.79
C PRO A 146 -1.53 -0.46 3.41
N ALA A 147 -1.88 -1.30 4.37
CA ALA A 147 -2.20 -2.71 4.14
C ALA A 147 -3.42 -2.88 3.20
N GLU A 148 -4.47 -2.09 3.37
CA GLU A 148 -5.64 -2.10 2.48
C GLU A 148 -5.28 -1.68 1.05
N ILE A 149 -4.44 -0.65 0.91
CA ILE A 149 -3.97 -0.18 -0.40
C ILE A 149 -3.13 -1.26 -1.09
N MET A 150 -2.21 -1.88 -0.36
CA MET A 150 -1.34 -2.95 -0.89
C MET A 150 -2.16 -4.18 -1.30
N LEU A 151 -3.11 -4.60 -0.47
CA LEU A 151 -3.99 -5.72 -0.78
C LEU A 151 -4.82 -5.46 -2.05
N ALA A 152 -5.39 -4.26 -2.18
CA ALA A 152 -6.15 -3.89 -3.35
C ALA A 152 -5.28 -3.80 -4.62
N ARG A 153 -4.04 -3.31 -4.49
CA ARG A 153 -3.05 -3.32 -5.57
C ARG A 153 -2.70 -4.74 -6.02
N ASP A 154 -2.44 -5.65 -5.08
CA ASP A 154 -2.10 -7.03 -5.40
C ASP A 154 -3.24 -7.75 -6.10
N ALA A 155 -4.49 -7.56 -5.63
CA ALA A 155 -5.67 -8.08 -6.29
C ALA A 155 -5.85 -7.52 -7.72
N HIS A 156 -5.53 -6.23 -7.93
CA HIS A 156 -5.57 -5.61 -9.25
C HIS A 156 -4.50 -6.20 -10.19
N ILE A 157 -3.29 -6.45 -9.68
CA ILE A 157 -2.22 -7.11 -10.45
C ILE A 157 -2.63 -8.54 -10.83
N GLU A 158 -3.23 -9.29 -9.91
CA GLU A 158 -3.74 -10.65 -10.18
C GLU A 158 -4.84 -10.65 -11.26
N LEU A 159 -5.76 -9.69 -11.21
CA LEU A 159 -6.77 -9.50 -12.25
C LEU A 159 -6.13 -9.21 -13.62
N LEU A 160 -5.16 -8.29 -13.67
CA LEU A 160 -4.45 -7.97 -14.91
C LEU A 160 -3.71 -9.20 -15.45
N HIS A 161 -3.06 -9.97 -14.58
CA HIS A 161 -2.41 -11.22 -14.98
C HIS A 161 -3.43 -12.21 -15.56
N ASN A 162 -4.59 -12.39 -14.93
CA ASN A 162 -5.63 -13.31 -15.43
C ASN A 162 -6.19 -12.88 -16.80
N ILE A 163 -6.35 -11.58 -17.04
CA ILE A 163 -6.82 -11.05 -18.34
C ILE A 163 -5.77 -11.30 -19.43
N HIS A 164 -4.49 -11.05 -19.15
CA HIS A 164 -3.42 -11.11 -20.16
C HIS A 164 -2.81 -12.51 -20.32
N SER A 165 -2.91 -13.38 -19.31
CA SER A 165 -2.51 -14.79 -19.40
C SER A 165 -3.65 -15.71 -19.86
N GLY A 166 -4.86 -15.19 -20.02
CA GLY A 166 -6.00 -15.90 -20.62
C GLY A 166 -5.94 -16.05 -22.15
N SER A 167 -4.96 -15.43 -22.82
CA SER A 167 -4.69 -15.63 -24.24
C SER A 167 -3.70 -16.78 -24.48
N ASP A 168 -3.95 -17.95 -23.90
CA ASP A 168 -3.28 -19.21 -24.28
C ASP A 168 -3.85 -19.80 -25.59
N THR A 169 -4.30 -18.92 -26.50
CA THR A 169 -4.37 -19.22 -27.92
C THR A 169 -3.62 -18.14 -28.69
N ALA A 170 -2.40 -18.50 -29.11
CA ALA A 170 -1.47 -17.78 -30.00
C ALA A 170 -0.65 -16.63 -29.39
N ASP A 171 0.43 -16.95 -28.68
CA ASP A 171 1.77 -16.99 -29.27
C ASP A 171 2.77 -17.58 -28.26
N LYS A 172 3.35 -18.73 -28.61
CA LYS A 172 4.58 -19.18 -27.92
C LYS A 172 5.61 -18.06 -28.08
N PRO A 173 6.44 -17.75 -27.05
CA PRO A 173 7.57 -16.86 -27.28
C PRO A 173 8.39 -17.44 -28.43
N SER A 174 8.38 -16.75 -29.57
CA SER A 174 9.34 -17.01 -30.63
C SER A 174 10.72 -16.95 -29.98
N ALA A 175 11.58 -17.90 -30.32
CA ALA A 175 12.98 -17.90 -29.95
C ALA A 175 13.57 -16.47 -30.11
N PRO A 176 14.58 -16.08 -29.31
CA PRO A 176 15.19 -14.76 -29.41
C PRO A 176 15.49 -14.44 -30.88
N TYR A 177 14.81 -13.41 -31.39
CA TYR A 177 14.95 -12.97 -32.77
C TYR A 177 16.38 -12.50 -32.98
N ASP A 178 17.19 -13.30 -33.69
CA ASP A 178 18.52 -12.90 -34.12
C ASP A 178 18.40 -12.22 -35.50
N PRO A 179 18.56 -10.89 -35.59
CA PRO A 179 18.48 -10.17 -36.86
C PRO A 179 19.59 -10.53 -37.86
N LEU A 180 20.55 -11.37 -37.48
CA LEU A 180 21.63 -11.87 -38.34
C LEU A 180 21.42 -13.32 -38.80
N GLU A 181 20.31 -13.97 -38.43
CA GLU A 181 20.01 -15.32 -38.88
C GLU A 181 19.71 -15.31 -40.40
N GLU A 182 20.50 -16.08 -41.18
CA GLU A 182 20.27 -16.22 -42.61
C GLU A 182 18.99 -17.03 -42.85
N ILE A 183 17.91 -16.32 -43.16
CA ILE A 183 16.62 -16.92 -43.50
C ILE A 183 16.73 -17.57 -44.88
N SER A 184 16.26 -18.82 -45.00
CA SER A 184 16.31 -19.52 -46.28
C SER A 184 15.41 -18.85 -47.34
N PRO A 185 15.77 -18.94 -48.64
CA PRO A 185 14.95 -18.38 -49.72
C PRO A 185 13.49 -18.90 -49.73
N GLU A 186 13.28 -20.13 -49.25
CA GLU A 186 11.98 -20.77 -49.19
C GLU A 186 11.08 -20.12 -48.12
N GLU A 187 11.63 -19.82 -46.95
CA GLU A 187 10.91 -19.15 -45.86
C GLU A 187 10.51 -17.72 -46.23
N VAL A 188 11.38 -17.00 -46.93
CA VAL A 188 11.07 -15.67 -47.47
C VAL A 188 9.91 -15.76 -48.47
N SER A 189 9.93 -16.75 -49.37
CA SER A 189 8.86 -16.93 -50.36
C SER A 189 7.52 -17.26 -49.71
N ALA A 190 7.53 -18.09 -48.67
CA ALA A 190 6.34 -18.44 -47.89
C ALA A 190 5.79 -17.24 -47.11
N GLY A 191 6.67 -16.43 -46.52
CA GLY A 191 6.31 -15.17 -45.86
C GLY A 191 5.65 -14.18 -46.81
N ILE A 192 6.24 -13.98 -48.00
CA ILE A 192 5.68 -13.10 -49.04
C ILE A 192 4.32 -13.61 -49.54
N ALA A 193 4.16 -14.93 -49.72
CA ALA A 193 2.88 -15.52 -50.11
C ALA A 193 1.79 -15.27 -49.06
N LYS A 194 2.14 -15.41 -47.77
CA LYS A 194 1.23 -15.16 -46.64
C LYS A 194 0.82 -13.68 -46.54
N LEU A 195 1.76 -12.76 -46.79
CA LEU A 195 1.49 -11.32 -46.85
C LEU A 195 0.60 -10.96 -48.05
N ARG A 196 0.85 -11.54 -49.23
CA ARG A 196 0.00 -11.34 -50.42
C ARG A 196 -1.41 -11.88 -50.20
N ALA A 197 -1.58 -13.01 -49.52
CA ALA A 197 -2.90 -13.53 -49.17
C ALA A 197 -3.67 -12.59 -48.22
N LYS A 198 -2.98 -11.99 -47.24
CA LYS A 198 -3.59 -11.01 -46.31
C LYS A 198 -3.93 -9.69 -47.01
N HIS A 199 -3.03 -9.16 -47.84
CA HIS A 199 -3.26 -7.87 -48.54
C HIS A 199 -4.19 -7.99 -49.75
N GLY A 200 -4.27 -9.14 -50.41
CA GLY A 200 -5.21 -9.40 -51.50
C GLY A 200 -6.68 -9.44 -51.04
N SER A 201 -6.93 -9.62 -49.74
CA SER A 201 -8.28 -9.61 -49.15
C SER A 201 -8.83 -8.21 -48.91
N VAL A 202 -7.99 -7.16 -48.89
CA VAL A 202 -8.41 -5.78 -48.59
C VAL A 202 -8.86 -5.01 -49.85
N ALA A 203 -8.67 -5.57 -51.06
CA ALA A 203 -8.98 -4.90 -52.33
C ALA A 203 -10.34 -5.28 -52.96
N ARG A 204 -11.27 -5.91 -52.21
CA ARG A 204 -12.65 -6.16 -52.68
C ARG A 204 -13.67 -5.91 -51.58
N VAL A 205 -13.94 -4.64 -51.33
CA VAL A 205 -15.27 -4.19 -50.90
C VAL A 205 -15.72 -3.18 -51.94
N LYS A 206 -16.74 -3.56 -52.71
CA LYS A 206 -17.41 -2.72 -53.70
C LYS A 206 -18.18 -1.61 -53.01
#